data_AF-A0A812V158-F1
#
_entry.id   AF-A0A812V158-F1
#
_cell.length_a   1.000
_cell.length_b   1.000
_cell.length_c   1.000
_cell.angle_alpha   90.00
_cell.angle_beta   90.00
_cell.angle_gamma   90.00
#
_symmetry.space_group_name_H-M   'P 1'
#
loop_
_entity.id
_entity.type
_entity.pdbx_description
1 polymer ?
#
loop_
_entity_poly.entity_id
_entity_poly.type
_entity_poly.pdbx_seq_one_letter_code
_entity_poly.pdbx_strand_id
1 'polypeptide(L)'
;ANEELTTLWLQLGQKQLPSYRHACALATAHKSLPQSLLTSGLCGLWMEQLEALACQDGPLTCRPSDIEQAVQLLVKMSSDDAVLLIQHVMALCDEQLQPEEYLEM
;
A
#
# COMPACT_ATOMS: atom_id res chain seq x y z
N ALA A 1 -12.00 3.92 -8.65
CA ALA A 1 -11.23 3.58 -7.43
C ALA A 1 -10.97 2.08 -7.25
N ASN A 2 -11.93 1.30 -6.74
CA ASN A 2 -11.67 -0.07 -6.26
C ASN A 2 -11.46 -1.09 -7.39
N GLU A 3 -12.20 -0.94 -8.50
CA GLU A 3 -12.05 -1.78 -9.70
C GLU A 3 -10.73 -1.50 -10.43
N GLU A 4 -10.29 -0.25 -10.48
CA GLU A 4 -8.99 0.13 -11.06
C GLU A 4 -7.82 -0.43 -10.23
N LEU A 5 -7.91 -0.31 -8.90
CA LEU A 5 -6.93 -0.91 -8.00
C LEU A 5 -6.85 -2.42 -8.23
N THR A 6 -8.01 -3.09 -8.26
CA THR A 6 -8.10 -4.54 -8.47
C THR A 6 -7.50 -4.95 -9.82
N THR A 7 -7.79 -4.19 -10.88
CA THR A 7 -7.27 -4.45 -12.22
C THR A 7 -5.75 -4.33 -12.25
N LEU A 8 -5.20 -3.25 -11.68
CA LEU A 8 -3.74 -3.06 -11.57
C LEU A 8 -3.10 -4.16 -10.73
N TRP A 9 -3.72 -4.54 -9.62
CA TRP A 9 -3.23 -5.60 -8.74
C TRP A 9 -3.07 -6.92 -9.48
N LEU A 10 -4.08 -7.29 -10.28
CA LEU A 10 -4.05 -8.49 -11.11
C LEU A 10 -3.04 -8.36 -12.27
N GLN A 11 -2.95 -7.20 -12.91
CA GLN A 11 -1.98 -6.94 -13.98
C GLN A 11 -0.52 -7.02 -13.50
N LEU A 12 -0.27 -6.64 -12.25
CA LEU A 12 1.04 -6.71 -11.60
C LEU A 12 1.40 -8.14 -11.12
N GLY A 13 0.58 -9.13 -11.48
CA GLY A 13 0.86 -10.55 -11.26
C GLY A 13 0.53 -11.07 -9.86
N GLN A 14 -0.21 -10.29 -9.07
CA GLN A 14 -0.61 -10.72 -7.73
C GLN A 14 -1.74 -11.75 -7.78
N LYS A 15 -1.60 -12.82 -7.00
CA LYS A 15 -2.59 -13.91 -6.94
C LYS A 15 -3.77 -13.61 -6.02
N GLN A 16 -3.62 -12.63 -5.12
CA GLN A 16 -4.62 -12.28 -4.12
C GLN A 16 -5.23 -10.92 -4.43
N LEU A 17 -6.51 -10.74 -4.10
CA LEU A 17 -7.20 -9.47 -4.28
C LEU A 17 -6.81 -8.48 -3.18
N PRO A 18 -6.69 -7.17 -3.48
CA PRO A 18 -6.42 -6.17 -2.47
C PRO A 18 -7.57 -6.10 -1.46
N SER A 19 -7.23 -6.14 -0.17
CA SER A 19 -8.17 -5.86 0.90
C SER A 19 -8.33 -4.35 1.09
N TYR A 20 -9.35 -3.95 1.85
CA TYR A 20 -9.51 -2.54 2.22
C TYR A 20 -8.31 -2.01 3.03
N ARG A 21 -7.64 -2.85 3.84
CA ARG A 21 -6.41 -2.47 4.55
C ARG A 21 -5.29 -2.14 3.57
N HIS A 22 -5.12 -2.94 2.50
CA HIS A 22 -4.11 -2.67 1.47
C HIS A 22 -4.32 -1.31 0.80
N ALA A 23 -5.57 -1.04 0.39
CA ALA A 23 -5.93 0.24 -0.22
C ALA A 23 -5.71 1.42 0.74
N CYS A 24 -6.09 1.26 2.01
CA CYS A 24 -5.87 2.30 3.02
C CYS A 24 -4.40 2.51 3.38
N ALA A 25 -3.58 1.45 3.46
CA ALA A 25 -2.16 1.57 3.72
C ALA A 25 -1.48 2.38 2.61
N LEU A 26 -1.77 2.06 1.34
CA LEU A 26 -1.30 2.83 0.18
C LEU A 26 -1.76 4.29 0.22
N ALA A 27 -3.05 4.53 0.48
CA ALA A 27 -3.60 5.88 0.54
C ALA A 27 -2.99 6.70 1.68
N THR A 28 -2.74 6.08 2.83
CA THR A 28 -2.16 6.74 3.99
C THR A 28 -0.68 7.04 3.75
N ALA A 29 0.08 6.08 3.19
CA ALA A 29 1.48 6.27 2.83
C ALA A 29 1.63 7.43 1.83
N HIS A 30 0.78 7.47 0.81
CA HIS A 30 0.74 8.57 -0.14
C HIS A 30 0.46 9.92 0.54
N LYS A 31 -0.52 9.99 1.43
CA LYS A 31 -0.91 11.23 2.12
C LYS A 31 0.18 11.78 3.04
N SER A 32 0.99 10.90 3.62
CA SER A 32 2.12 11.28 4.47
C SER A 32 3.32 11.82 3.67
N LEU A 33 3.32 11.68 2.35
CA LEU A 33 4.40 12.18 1.51
C LEU A 33 4.19 13.66 1.13
N PRO A 34 5.22 14.52 1.25
CA PRO A 34 5.13 15.89 0.80
C PRO A 34 5.04 15.95 -0.73
N GLN A 35 4.10 16.76 -1.24
CA GLN A 35 3.84 16.91 -2.68
C GLN A 35 5.08 17.30 -3.51
N SER A 36 6.07 17.95 -2.88
CA SER A 36 7.34 18.34 -3.50
C SER A 36 8.25 17.16 -3.88
N LEU A 37 8.04 15.98 -3.29
CA LEU A 37 8.83 14.79 -3.57
C LEU A 37 8.14 13.81 -4.53
N LEU A 38 6.93 14.13 -4.99
CA LEU A 38 6.15 13.24 -5.87
C LEU A 38 6.73 13.09 -7.29
N THR A 39 7.78 13.84 -7.64
CA THR A 39 8.34 13.88 -8.99
C THR A 39 9.62 13.07 -9.18
N SER A 40 10.22 12.48 -8.13
CA SER A 40 11.46 11.69 -8.25
C SER A 40 11.58 10.65 -7.13
N GLY A 41 11.75 9.37 -7.49
CA GLY A 41 12.06 8.31 -6.52
C GLY A 41 10.89 7.86 -5.63
N LEU A 42 9.69 7.73 -6.21
CA LEU A 42 8.45 7.46 -5.48
C LEU A 42 8.45 6.14 -4.71
N CYS A 43 9.02 5.05 -5.24
CA CYS A 43 8.91 3.72 -4.63
C CYS A 43 9.51 3.64 -3.23
N GLY A 44 10.78 4.07 -3.07
CA GLY A 44 11.48 4.00 -1.79
C GLY A 44 10.82 4.84 -0.70
N LEU A 45 10.38 6.05 -1.04
CA LEU A 45 9.68 6.93 -0.10
C LEU A 45 8.33 6.35 0.33
N TRP A 46 7.58 5.74 -0.59
CA TRP A 46 6.33 5.08 -0.24
C TRP A 46 6.57 3.88 0.69
N MET A 47 7.64 3.10 0.45
CA MET A 47 8.03 1.99 1.33
C MET A 47 8.37 2.49 2.74
N GLU A 48 9.22 3.52 2.87
CA GLU A 48 9.55 4.09 4.19
C GLU A 48 8.31 4.58 4.95
N GLN A 49 7.33 5.19 4.25
CA GLN A 49 6.08 5.60 4.88
C GLN A 49 5.20 4.41 5.28
N LEU A 50 5.18 3.34 4.48
CA LEU A 50 4.46 2.13 4.81
C LEU A 50 5.06 1.42 6.03
N GLU A 51 6.39 1.33 6.13
CA GLU A 51 7.08 0.81 7.31
C GLU A 51 6.79 1.66 8.54
N ALA A 52 6.85 2.99 8.41
CA ALA A 52 6.50 3.91 9.48
C ALA A 52 5.02 3.77 9.91
N LEU A 53 4.12 3.42 8.98
CA LEU A 53 2.72 3.13 9.27
C LEU A 53 2.55 1.78 9.97
N ALA A 54 3.32 0.76 9.60
CA ALA A 54 3.29 -0.54 10.27
C ALA A 54 3.81 -0.45 11.72
N CYS A 55 4.78 0.42 11.97
CA CYS A 55 5.28 0.72 13.31
C CYS A 55 4.31 1.57 14.15
N GLN A 56 3.39 2.30 13.50
CA GLN A 56 2.36 3.07 14.18
C GLN A 56 1.14 2.16 14.40
N ASP A 57 0.90 1.77 15.64
CA ASP A 57 -0.26 0.96 16.10
C ASP A 57 -1.59 1.77 16.05
N GLY A 58 -1.75 2.57 14.99
CA GLY A 58 -2.88 3.47 14.78
C GLY A 58 -3.86 2.90 13.75
N PRO A 59 -5.16 3.19 13.89
CA PRO A 59 -6.13 2.79 12.88
C PRO A 59 -5.81 3.45 11.53
N LEU A 60 -5.69 2.63 10.48
CA LEU A 60 -5.56 3.11 9.10
C LEU A 60 -6.84 3.86 8.72
N THR A 61 -6.75 5.18 8.61
CA THR A 61 -7.88 6.05 8.21
C THR A 61 -7.60 6.65 6.84
N CYS A 62 -8.35 6.21 5.84
CA CYS A 62 -8.25 6.70 4.48
C CYS A 62 -9.62 7.14 3.95
N ARG A 63 -9.65 8.21 3.13
CA ARG A 63 -10.86 8.59 2.38
C ARG A 63 -10.85 7.94 1.00
N PRO A 64 -12.02 7.73 0.37
CA PRO A 64 -12.09 7.19 -1.00
C PRO A 64 -11.26 8.00 -2.01
N SER A 65 -11.25 9.33 -1.86
CA SER A 65 -10.44 10.24 -2.68
C SER A 65 -8.94 10.02 -2.52
N ASP A 66 -8.49 9.60 -1.33
CA ASP A 66 -7.07 9.35 -1.04
C ASP A 66 -6.62 8.05 -1.73
N ILE A 67 -7.49 7.03 -1.74
CA ILE A 67 -7.28 5.79 -2.48
C ILE A 67 -7.19 6.10 -3.98
N GLU A 68 -8.12 6.87 -4.53
CA GLU A 68 -8.10 7.25 -5.95
C GLU A 68 -6.80 7.94 -6.36
N GLN A 69 -6.32 8.88 -5.55
CA GLN A 69 -5.04 9.55 -5.82
C GLN A 69 -3.85 8.59 -5.76
N ALA A 70 -3.83 7.67 -4.78
CA ALA A 70 -2.78 6.67 -4.67
C ALA A 70 -2.78 5.71 -5.88
N VAL A 71 -3.95 5.26 -6.33
CA VAL A 71 -4.09 4.43 -7.54
C VAL A 71 -3.59 5.17 -8.77
N GLN A 72 -3.99 6.42 -8.95
CA GLN A 72 -3.54 7.23 -10.10
C GLN A 72 -2.02 7.41 -10.15
N LEU A 73 -1.36 7.47 -8.98
CA LEU A 73 0.10 7.54 -8.92
C LEU A 73 0.75 6.19 -9.20
N LEU A 74 0.20 5.09 -8.69
CA LEU A 74 0.64 3.74 -9.03
C LEU A 74 0.60 3.49 -10.54
N VAL A 75 -0.45 3.95 -11.24
CA VAL A 75 -0.56 3.84 -12.70
C VAL A 75 0.54 4.62 -13.43
N LYS A 76 0.99 5.74 -12.87
CA LYS A 76 2.04 6.60 -13.46
C LYS A 76 3.45 6.11 -13.12
N MET A 77 3.58 5.17 -12.19
CA MET A 77 4.84 4.60 -11.75
C MET A 77 5.31 3.52 -12.73
N SER A 78 6.59 3.18 -12.70
CA SER A 78 7.09 2.03 -13.47
C SER A 78 6.44 0.74 -12.96
N SER A 79 6.26 -0.24 -13.85
CA SER A 79 5.64 -1.52 -13.47
C SER A 79 6.46 -2.22 -12.37
N ASP A 80 7.79 -2.17 -12.42
CA ASP A 80 8.67 -2.78 -11.41
C ASP A 80 8.50 -2.14 -10.03
N ASP A 81 8.47 -0.80 -9.96
CA ASP A 81 8.25 -0.07 -8.71
C ASP A 81 6.84 -0.32 -8.14
N ALA A 82 5.83 -0.37 -9.00
CA ALA A 82 4.45 -0.67 -8.60
C ALA A 82 4.31 -2.10 -8.06
N VAL A 83 4.98 -3.08 -8.69
CA VAL A 83 5.05 -4.46 -8.17
C VAL A 83 5.70 -4.47 -6.80
N LEU A 84 6.86 -3.83 -6.66
CA LEU A 84 7.62 -3.77 -5.41
C LEU A 84 6.79 -3.15 -4.28
N LEU A 85 6.09 -2.04 -4.54
CA LEU A 85 5.23 -1.40 -3.55
C LEU A 85 4.06 -2.28 -3.13
N ILE A 86 3.39 -2.94 -4.08
CA ILE A 86 2.27 -3.81 -3.77
C ILE A 86 2.73 -5.02 -2.96
N GLN A 87 3.86 -5.63 -3.33
CA GLN A 87 4.44 -6.73 -2.54
C GLN A 87 4.76 -6.29 -1.11
N HIS A 88 5.30 -5.08 -0.95
CA HIS A 88 5.64 -4.53 0.36
C HIS A 88 4.41 -4.23 1.21
N VAL A 89 3.34 -3.69 0.61
CA VAL A 89 2.05 -3.49 1.31
C VAL A 89 1.43 -4.80 1.75
N MET A 90 1.46 -5.81 0.88
CA MET A 90 0.99 -7.15 1.23
C MET A 90 1.81 -7.71 2.39
N ALA A 91 3.14 -7.66 2.31
CA ALA A 91 3.99 -8.09 3.41
C ALA A 91 3.63 -7.38 4.72
N LEU A 92 3.57 -6.05 4.74
CA LEU A 92 3.28 -5.30 5.97
C LEU A 92 1.86 -5.53 6.52
N CYS A 93 0.85 -5.65 5.64
CA CYS A 93 -0.54 -5.82 6.07
C CYS A 93 -0.90 -7.27 6.42
N ASP A 94 -0.33 -8.25 5.70
CA ASP A 94 -0.55 -9.68 5.93
C ASP A 94 0.32 -10.21 7.07
N GLU A 95 1.52 -9.67 7.28
CA GLU A 95 2.39 -10.03 8.42
C GLU A 95 1.79 -9.52 9.75
N GLN A 96 1.10 -8.37 9.74
CA GLN A 96 0.24 -7.94 10.87
C GLN A 96 -1.05 -8.77 11.05
N LEU A 97 -1.35 -9.66 10.10
CA LEU A 97 -2.46 -10.62 10.16
C LEU A 97 -2.01 -11.99 10.68
N GLN A 98 -0.77 -12.11 11.13
CA GLN A 98 -0.36 -13.17 12.06
C GLN A 98 -0.58 -12.67 13.50
N PRO A 99 -1.77 -12.86 14.10
CA PRO A 99 -1.77 -13.10 15.53
C PRO A 99 -0.96 -14.37 15.73
N GLU A 100 0.07 -14.28 16.56
CA GLU A 100 0.71 -15.40 17.23
C GLU A 100 -0.02 -16.75 17.03
N GLU A 101 0.51 -17.64 16.19
CA GLU A 101 0.50 -19.06 16.56
C GLU A 101 1.55 -19.27 17.66
N TYR A 102 1.32 -18.56 18.78
CA TYR A 102 1.88 -18.82 20.09
C TYR A 102 0.78 -18.53 21.09
N LEU A 103 -0.21 -19.43 21.15
CA LEU A 103 -0.88 -19.70 22.41
C LEU A 103 -1.18 -21.20 22.51
N GLU A 104 -0.17 -21.90 23.04
CA GLU A 104 -0.26 -22.98 24.02
C GLU A 104 -1.52 -23.86 24.01
N MET A 105 -1.38 -25.10 23.48
CA MET A 105 -1.54 -26.36 24.24
C MET A 105 -1.18 -27.59 23.39
#